data_AF-C5LE32-F1
#
_entry.id   AF-C5LE32-F1
#
_cell.length_a   1.000
_cell.length_b   1.000
_cell.length_c   1.000
_cell.angle_alpha   90.00
_cell.angle_beta   90.00
_cell.angle_gamma   90.00
#
_symmetry.space_group_name_H-M   'P 1'
#
loop_
_entity.id
_entity.type
_entity.pdbx_description
1 polymer ?
#
loop_
_entity_poly.entity_id
_entity_poly.type
_entity_poly.pdbx_seq_one_letter_code
_entity_poly.pdbx_strand_id
1 'polypeptide(L)'
;MYLRHFPTLPTHRPRLASFMIPIIFAVWWSFTDDTEKIRSVCGAVIYAFIESAYLTFHEGHFNSTFAQFWCNIWYHPIVMDVYRRAAIPALTAFLLDRSDLLRFHFDHDPLVLASVLAVCLMPINIWCLEAVQGYLIILLYGENIAWDYSYSKFSFAGGNCNLAMVVEWLVFGLALERIYWPFIVPVFEGRSVGVGAAEYGIWF
;
A
#
# COMPACT_ATOMS: atom_id res chain seq x y z
N MET A 1 -14.51 20.67 -18.58
CA MET A 1 -13.11 21.13 -18.56
C MET A 1 -12.95 22.12 -17.40
N TYR A 2 -12.72 21.62 -16.19
CA TYR A 2 -12.51 22.45 -15.01
C TYR A 2 -11.01 22.75 -14.90
N LEU A 3 -10.59 23.94 -15.32
CA LEU A 3 -9.25 24.45 -15.01
C LEU A 3 -9.25 24.83 -13.52
N ARG A 4 -8.77 23.93 -12.64
CA ARG A 4 -8.55 24.28 -11.23
C ARG A 4 -7.18 24.92 -11.07
N HIS A 5 -7.20 26.22 -10.79
CA HIS A 5 -6.10 26.91 -10.13
C HIS A 5 -5.96 26.35 -8.70
N PHE A 6 -5.17 25.29 -8.54
CA PHE A 6 -4.42 25.19 -7.30
C PHE A 6 -3.51 26.42 -7.25
N PRO A 7 -3.42 27.14 -6.12
CA PRO A 7 -2.39 28.15 -5.97
C PRO A 7 -1.06 27.44 -6.19
N THR A 8 -0.42 27.71 -7.33
CA THR A 8 0.89 27.19 -7.65
C THR A 8 1.81 27.69 -6.55
N LEU A 9 2.15 26.81 -5.62
CA LEU A 9 3.27 27.06 -4.72
C LEU A 9 4.47 27.40 -5.61
N PRO A 10 5.35 28.32 -5.18
CA PRO A 10 6.49 28.74 -5.98
C PRO A 10 7.22 27.51 -6.54
N THR A 11 7.27 27.49 -7.87
CA THR A 11 7.74 26.40 -8.72
C THR A 11 9.05 25.81 -8.20
N HIS A 12 9.03 24.49 -7.96
CA HIS A 12 10.17 23.66 -7.59
C HIS A 12 10.96 24.10 -6.35
N ARG A 13 10.98 23.24 -5.31
CA ARG A 13 11.95 23.30 -4.21
C ARG A 13 13.06 22.24 -4.42
N PRO A 14 13.82 22.26 -5.53
CA PRO A 14 14.72 21.17 -5.88
C PRO A 14 15.80 20.97 -4.81
N ARG A 15 16.19 22.05 -4.10
CA ARG A 15 17.14 21.99 -2.99
C ARG A 15 16.64 21.14 -1.82
N LEU A 16 15.35 21.20 -1.50
CA LEU A 16 14.78 20.40 -0.41
C LEU A 16 14.68 18.94 -0.83
N ALA A 17 14.17 18.66 -2.04
CA ALA A 17 14.09 17.30 -2.58
C ALA A 17 15.47 16.63 -2.65
N SER A 18 16.49 17.30 -3.20
CA SER A 18 17.85 16.76 -3.33
C SER A 18 18.50 16.43 -1.98
N PHE A 19 18.09 17.09 -0.89
CA PHE A 19 18.58 16.80 0.46
C PHE A 19 17.76 15.71 1.16
N MET A 20 16.43 15.77 1.07
CA MET A 20 15.53 14.88 1.80
C MET A 20 15.43 13.49 1.20
N ILE A 21 15.51 13.33 -0.12
CA ILE A 21 15.36 12.02 -0.78
C ILE A 21 16.48 11.06 -0.35
N PRO A 22 17.77 11.45 -0.34
CA PRO A 22 18.83 10.58 0.20
C PRO A 22 18.60 10.19 1.66
N ILE A 23 18.04 11.10 2.48
CA ILE A 23 17.72 10.80 3.89
C ILE A 23 16.59 9.79 3.98
N ILE A 24 15.49 10.00 3.25
CA ILE A 24 14.36 9.06 3.21
C ILE A 24 14.84 7.69 2.75
N PHE A 25 15.66 7.64 1.70
CA PHE A 25 16.25 6.41 1.20
C PHE A 25 17.17 5.75 2.24
N ALA A 26 18.03 6.51 2.92
CA ALA A 26 18.93 5.98 3.95
C ALA A 26 18.16 5.42 5.15
N VAL A 27 17.10 6.11 5.58
CA VAL A 27 16.18 5.63 6.62
C VAL A 27 15.54 4.32 6.15
N TRP A 28 14.88 4.31 4.99
CA TRP A 28 14.27 3.11 4.42
C TRP A 28 15.27 1.94 4.35
N TRP A 29 16.48 2.20 3.86
CA TRP A 29 17.53 1.20 3.74
C TRP A 29 17.96 0.63 5.09
N SER A 30 18.05 1.46 6.12
CA SER A 30 18.45 1.06 7.48
C SER A 30 17.37 0.28 8.23
N PHE A 31 16.10 0.50 7.89
CA PHE A 31 14.95 -0.12 8.57
C PHE A 31 14.40 -1.35 7.84
N THR A 32 14.97 -1.71 6.69
CA THR A 32 14.54 -2.88 5.92
C THR A 32 15.65 -3.92 5.86
N ASP A 33 15.27 -5.21 5.89
CA ASP A 33 16.21 -6.31 5.61
C ASP A 33 16.36 -6.55 4.10
N ASP A 34 17.27 -7.44 3.69
CA ASP A 34 17.52 -7.67 2.25
C ASP A 34 16.33 -8.33 1.53
N THR A 35 15.57 -9.14 2.26
CA THR A 35 14.37 -9.81 1.74
C THR A 35 13.29 -8.77 1.44
N GLU A 36 13.03 -7.86 2.38
CA GLU A 36 12.07 -6.77 2.25
C GLU A 36 12.44 -5.84 1.09
N LYS A 37 13.73 -5.51 0.94
CA LYS A 37 14.22 -4.69 -0.18
C LYS A 37 13.91 -5.36 -1.53
N ILE A 38 14.25 -6.65 -1.68
CA ILE A 38 13.99 -7.40 -2.91
C ILE A 38 12.49 -7.47 -3.19
N ARG A 39 11.68 -7.82 -2.20
CA ARG A 39 10.21 -7.87 -2.35
C ARG A 39 9.65 -6.51 -2.74
N SER A 40 10.16 -5.43 -2.17
CA SER A 40 9.73 -4.06 -2.49
C SER A 40 10.00 -3.68 -3.94
N VAL A 41 11.17 -4.02 -4.47
CA VAL A 41 11.51 -3.79 -5.88
C VAL A 41 10.64 -4.67 -6.79
N CYS A 42 10.53 -5.97 -6.51
CA CYS A 42 9.69 -6.88 -7.30
C CYS A 42 8.22 -6.45 -7.29
N GLY A 43 7.68 -6.10 -6.13
CA GLY A 43 6.32 -5.63 -5.95
C GLY A 43 6.06 -4.34 -6.71
N ALA A 44 6.97 -3.37 -6.63
CA ALA A 44 6.86 -2.11 -7.39
C ALA A 44 6.88 -2.33 -8.91
N VAL A 45 7.69 -3.26 -9.41
CA VAL A 45 7.73 -3.62 -10.84
C VAL A 45 6.41 -4.27 -11.27
N ILE A 46 5.92 -5.25 -10.51
CA ILE A 46 4.65 -5.92 -10.80
C ILE A 46 3.50 -4.92 -10.76
N TYR A 47 3.45 -4.06 -9.75
CA TYR A 47 2.44 -3.03 -9.62
C TYR A 47 2.47 -2.06 -10.80
N ALA A 48 3.64 -1.52 -11.16
CA ALA A 48 3.78 -0.62 -12.30
C ALA A 48 3.27 -1.26 -13.60
N PHE A 49 3.51 -2.57 -13.79
CA PHE A 49 2.98 -3.30 -14.94
C PHE A 49 1.44 -3.43 -14.90
N ILE A 50 0.87 -3.84 -13.76
CA ILE A 50 -0.57 -4.00 -13.57
C ILE A 50 -1.29 -2.67 -13.78
N GLU A 51 -0.80 -1.60 -13.15
CA GLU A 51 -1.35 -0.26 -13.27
C GLU A 51 -1.25 0.26 -14.70
N SER A 52 -0.07 0.12 -15.32
CA SER A 52 0.10 0.54 -16.71
C SER A 52 -0.86 -0.19 -17.65
N ALA A 53 -1.08 -1.49 -17.44
CA ALA A 53 -2.08 -2.25 -18.19
C ALA A 53 -3.49 -1.71 -17.92
N TYR A 54 -3.85 -1.52 -16.65
CA TYR A 54 -5.16 -0.99 -16.26
C TYR A 54 -5.45 0.38 -16.90
N LEU A 55 -4.51 1.33 -16.80
CA LEU A 55 -4.64 2.67 -17.38
C LEU A 55 -4.71 2.63 -18.91
N THR A 56 -3.94 1.73 -19.54
CA THR A 56 -4.00 1.55 -20.99
C THR A 56 -5.39 1.08 -21.43
N PHE A 57 -6.01 0.15 -20.69
CA PHE A 57 -7.33 -0.38 -21.03
C PHE A 57 -8.49 0.55 -20.67
N HIS A 58 -8.38 1.34 -19.61
CA HIS A 58 -9.49 2.18 -19.13
C HIS A 58 -9.40 3.64 -19.55
N GLU A 59 -8.19 4.20 -19.60
CA GLU A 59 -7.94 5.63 -19.83
C GLU A 59 -7.24 5.89 -21.17
N GLY A 60 -6.79 4.83 -21.85
CA GLY A 60 -6.17 4.93 -23.19
C GLY A 60 -4.76 5.50 -23.16
N HIS A 61 -4.11 5.56 -21.99
CA HIS A 61 -2.73 6.00 -21.85
C HIS A 61 -1.92 5.11 -20.92
N PHE A 62 -0.63 5.01 -21.21
CA PHE A 62 0.35 4.33 -20.39
C PHE A 62 1.01 5.35 -19.47
N ASN A 63 0.84 5.24 -18.14
CA ASN A 63 1.65 6.06 -17.24
C ASN A 63 1.72 5.51 -15.81
N SER A 64 2.85 4.92 -15.43
CA SER A 64 3.31 4.92 -14.04
C SER A 64 4.53 5.84 -13.98
N THR A 65 4.47 6.91 -13.18
CA THR A 65 5.58 7.86 -13.14
C THR A 65 6.77 7.28 -12.39
N PHE A 66 7.98 7.79 -12.67
CA PHE A 66 9.17 7.35 -11.94
C PHE A 66 9.09 7.69 -10.44
N ALA A 67 8.42 8.80 -10.09
CA ALA A 67 8.17 9.16 -8.70
C ALA A 67 7.25 8.14 -8.02
N GLN A 68 6.17 7.75 -8.69
CA GLN A 68 5.27 6.71 -8.20
C GLN A 68 5.96 5.36 -8.01
N PHE A 69 6.83 4.96 -8.95
CA PHE A 69 7.61 3.74 -8.81
C PHE A 69 8.46 3.71 -7.53
N TRP A 70 9.17 4.81 -7.23
CA TRP A 70 9.95 4.92 -5.99
C TRP A 70 9.08 4.97 -4.74
N CYS A 71 7.94 5.63 -4.80
CA CYS A 71 6.97 5.60 -3.71
C CYS A 71 6.51 4.18 -3.41
N ASN A 72 6.23 3.38 -4.43
CA ASN A 72 5.88 1.97 -4.27
C ASN A 72 7.01 1.19 -3.61
N ILE A 73 8.28 1.39 -4.01
CA ILE A 73 9.43 0.74 -3.35
C ILE A 73 9.49 1.11 -1.85
N TRP A 74 9.45 2.40 -1.53
CA TRP A 74 9.65 2.85 -0.15
C TRP A 74 8.55 2.38 0.81
N TYR A 75 7.33 2.25 0.32
CA TYR A 75 6.20 1.94 1.18
C TYR A 75 5.74 0.48 1.11
N HIS A 76 6.24 -0.30 0.17
CA HIS A 76 5.93 -1.73 0.12
C HIS A 76 6.14 -2.45 1.47
N PRO A 77 7.22 -2.20 2.26
CA PRO A 77 7.35 -2.81 3.59
C PRO A 77 6.22 -2.41 4.55
N ILE A 78 5.70 -1.19 4.43
CA ILE A 78 4.61 -0.71 5.28
C ILE A 78 3.29 -1.37 4.88
N VAL A 79 2.96 -1.36 3.58
CA VAL A 79 1.70 -1.91 3.04
C VAL A 79 1.60 -3.41 3.24
N MET A 80 2.72 -4.10 3.04
CA MET A 80 2.74 -5.54 3.04
C MET A 80 3.06 -5.98 4.47
N ASP A 81 4.28 -5.75 4.94
CA ASP A 81 4.78 -6.35 6.16
C ASP A 81 4.22 -5.71 7.43
N VAL A 82 4.33 -4.39 7.62
CA VAL A 82 3.86 -3.73 8.87
C VAL A 82 2.36 -3.87 9.03
N TYR A 83 1.60 -3.64 7.96
CA TYR A 83 0.14 -3.78 7.97
C TYR A 83 -0.27 -5.19 8.42
N ARG A 84 0.25 -6.24 7.80
CA ARG A 84 -0.18 -7.61 8.09
C ARG A 84 0.41 -8.20 9.35
N ARG A 85 1.69 -7.92 9.65
CA ARG A 85 2.41 -8.53 10.79
C ARG A 85 2.21 -7.78 12.10
N ALA A 86 1.91 -6.49 12.06
CA ALA A 86 1.77 -5.67 13.26
C ALA A 86 0.38 -5.05 13.41
N ALA A 87 -0.09 -4.29 12.42
CA ALA A 87 -1.34 -3.53 12.56
C ALA A 87 -2.57 -4.43 12.69
N ILE A 88 -2.71 -5.44 11.82
CA ILE A 88 -3.85 -6.36 11.84
C ILE A 88 -3.91 -7.20 13.13
N PRO A 89 -2.82 -7.84 13.60
CA PRO A 89 -2.85 -8.56 14.88
C PRO A 89 -3.19 -7.66 16.07
N ALA A 90 -2.62 -6.45 16.14
CA ALA A 90 -2.92 -5.50 17.21
C ALA A 90 -4.40 -5.08 17.22
N LEU A 91 -4.96 -4.79 16.04
CA LEU A 91 -6.38 -4.45 15.91
C LEU A 91 -7.28 -5.64 16.24
N THR A 92 -6.91 -6.84 15.79
CA THR A 92 -7.66 -8.08 16.09
C THR A 92 -7.72 -8.32 17.59
N ALA A 93 -6.57 -8.23 18.28
CA ALA A 93 -6.49 -8.37 19.73
C ALA A 93 -7.34 -7.30 20.46
N PHE A 94 -7.26 -6.04 20.01
CA PHE A 94 -8.07 -4.96 20.56
C PHE A 94 -9.57 -5.20 20.38
N LEU A 95 -10.01 -5.61 19.18
CA LEU A 95 -11.42 -5.84 18.89
C LEU A 95 -11.98 -7.03 19.66
N LEU A 96 -11.20 -8.11 19.79
CA LEU A 96 -11.56 -9.23 20.64
C LEU A 96 -11.65 -8.78 22.10
N ASP A 97 -10.69 -8.01 22.63
CA ASP A 97 -10.77 -7.45 23.99
C ASP A 97 -12.01 -6.56 24.21
N ARG A 98 -12.52 -5.89 23.19
CA ARG A 98 -13.63 -4.91 23.34
C ARG A 98 -15.01 -5.39 22.94
N SER A 99 -15.15 -6.54 22.29
CA SER A 99 -16.44 -7.00 21.78
C SER A 99 -16.70 -8.45 22.14
N ASP A 100 -17.62 -8.67 23.08
CA ASP A 100 -18.08 -10.01 23.43
C ASP A 100 -18.70 -10.74 22.23
N LEU A 101 -19.33 -10.00 21.30
CA LEU A 101 -19.87 -10.56 20.06
C LEU A 101 -18.77 -11.12 19.15
N LEU A 102 -17.67 -10.38 18.98
CA LEU A 102 -16.54 -10.83 18.17
C LEU A 102 -15.80 -11.99 18.85
N ARG A 103 -15.63 -11.95 20.18
CA ARG A 103 -15.11 -13.12 20.91
C ARG A 103 -16.00 -14.34 20.66
N PHE A 104 -17.31 -14.22 20.86
CA PHE A 104 -18.22 -15.35 20.65
C PHE A 104 -18.11 -15.97 19.25
N HIS A 105 -17.90 -15.17 18.20
CA HIS A 105 -17.79 -15.67 16.83
C HIS A 105 -16.39 -16.13 16.43
N PHE A 106 -15.32 -15.55 16.98
CA PHE A 106 -13.95 -15.70 16.48
C PHE A 106 -12.92 -16.17 17.52
N ASP A 107 -13.29 -16.41 18.78
CA ASP A 107 -12.35 -16.86 19.81
C ASP A 107 -11.74 -18.24 19.48
N HIS A 108 -12.45 -19.07 18.72
CA HIS A 108 -11.95 -20.36 18.23
C HIS A 108 -10.91 -20.23 17.10
N ASP A 109 -10.95 -19.14 16.33
CA ASP A 109 -9.99 -18.87 15.26
C ASP A 109 -9.83 -17.36 15.00
N PRO A 110 -8.98 -16.68 15.79
CA PRO A 110 -8.71 -15.25 15.61
C PRO A 110 -8.02 -14.93 14.28
N LEU A 111 -7.44 -15.93 13.59
CA LEU A 111 -6.79 -15.73 12.29
C LEU A 111 -7.81 -15.47 11.19
N VAL A 112 -9.02 -16.01 11.29
CA VAL A 112 -10.12 -15.69 10.38
C VAL A 112 -10.50 -14.23 10.49
N LEU A 113 -10.68 -13.72 11.71
CA LEU A 113 -10.96 -12.30 11.94
C LEU A 113 -9.83 -11.41 11.41
N ALA A 114 -8.57 -11.77 11.70
CA ALA A 114 -7.41 -11.07 11.19
C ALA A 114 -7.40 -11.01 9.65
N SER A 115 -7.69 -12.12 8.97
CA SER A 115 -7.75 -12.18 7.51
C SER A 115 -8.87 -11.32 6.93
N VAL A 116 -10.06 -11.34 7.56
CA VAL A 116 -11.19 -10.49 7.16
C VAL A 116 -10.82 -9.01 7.31
N LEU A 117 -10.23 -8.63 8.45
CA LEU A 117 -9.77 -7.26 8.69
C LEU A 117 -8.69 -6.84 7.69
N ALA A 118 -7.73 -7.73 7.39
CA ALA A 118 -6.66 -7.46 6.43
C ALA A 118 -7.20 -7.13 5.03
N VAL A 119 -8.21 -7.87 4.55
CA VAL A 119 -8.85 -7.57 3.27
C VAL A 119 -9.71 -6.31 3.35
N CYS A 120 -10.61 -6.22 4.33
CA CYS A 120 -11.58 -5.13 4.42
C CYS A 120 -10.96 -3.76 4.68
N LEU A 121 -9.83 -3.70 5.39
CA LEU A 121 -9.12 -2.46 5.69
C LEU A 121 -8.05 -2.10 4.66
N MET A 122 -7.82 -2.95 3.64
CA MET A 122 -6.84 -2.66 2.59
C MET A 122 -7.09 -1.33 1.86
N PRO A 123 -8.33 -0.95 1.48
CA PRO A 123 -8.57 0.36 0.85
C PRO A 123 -8.11 1.53 1.74
N ILE A 124 -8.36 1.45 3.05
CA ILE A 124 -7.93 2.48 4.00
C ILE A 124 -6.41 2.51 4.10
N ASN A 125 -5.76 1.34 4.17
CA ASN A 125 -4.30 1.24 4.21
C ASN A 125 -3.65 1.92 2.98
N ILE A 126 -4.16 1.66 1.78
CA ILE A 126 -3.66 2.26 0.54
C ILE A 126 -3.94 3.76 0.48
N TRP A 127 -5.16 4.21 0.76
CA TRP A 127 -5.47 5.65 0.72
C TRP A 127 -4.69 6.46 1.76
N CYS A 128 -4.49 5.93 2.97
CA CYS A 128 -3.64 6.58 3.97
C CYS A 128 -2.22 6.77 3.45
N LEU A 129 -1.67 5.75 2.80
CA LEU A 129 -0.36 5.78 2.18
C LEU A 129 -0.29 6.79 1.03
N GLU A 130 -1.24 6.74 0.10
CA GLU A 130 -1.27 7.65 -1.06
C GLU A 130 -1.37 9.10 -0.60
N ALA A 131 -2.17 9.37 0.43
CA ALA A 131 -2.27 10.69 1.03
C ALA A 131 -0.94 11.15 1.65
N VAL A 132 -0.28 10.31 2.46
CA VAL A 132 1.00 10.64 3.09
C VAL A 132 2.09 10.86 2.05
N GLN A 133 2.20 9.98 1.06
CA GLN A 133 3.17 10.10 -0.03
C GLN A 133 2.90 11.33 -0.89
N GLY A 134 1.65 11.55 -1.31
CA GLY A 134 1.27 12.69 -2.13
C GLY A 134 1.62 14.01 -1.44
N TYR A 135 1.32 14.15 -0.14
CA TYR A 135 1.72 15.34 0.61
C TYR A 135 3.23 15.45 0.84
N LEU A 136 3.95 14.34 1.02
CA LEU A 136 5.41 14.35 1.09
C LEU A 136 6.01 14.84 -0.25
N ILE A 137 5.50 14.37 -1.38
CA ILE A 137 5.95 14.81 -2.71
C ILE A 137 5.62 16.29 -2.91
N ILE A 138 4.42 16.75 -2.56
CA ILE A 138 4.04 18.17 -2.61
C ILE A 138 5.00 19.01 -1.75
N LEU A 139 5.38 18.54 -0.56
CA LEU A 139 6.34 19.23 0.30
C LEU A 139 7.72 19.36 -0.37
N LEU A 140 8.19 18.30 -1.03
CA LEU A 140 9.52 18.23 -1.64
C LEU A 140 9.61 18.94 -3.00
N TYR A 141 8.60 18.80 -3.84
CA TYR A 141 8.61 19.24 -5.24
C TYR A 141 7.72 20.46 -5.50
N GLY A 142 6.73 20.72 -4.65
CA GLY A 142 5.74 21.79 -4.82
C GLY A 142 4.43 21.33 -5.46
N GLU A 143 4.40 20.13 -6.04
CA GLU A 143 3.23 19.49 -6.66
C GLU A 143 3.32 17.97 -6.50
N ASN A 144 2.20 17.26 -6.68
CA ASN A 144 2.20 15.79 -6.68
C ASN A 144 2.48 15.27 -8.09
N ILE A 145 3.73 14.82 -8.30
CA ILE A 145 4.18 14.23 -9.58
C ILE A 145 3.99 12.71 -9.65
N ALA A 146 3.48 12.07 -8.58
CA ALA A 146 3.21 10.63 -8.56
C ALA A 146 1.78 10.30 -8.98
N TRP A 147 0.79 10.98 -8.40
CA TRP A 147 -0.63 10.76 -8.68
C TRP A 147 -1.37 12.07 -8.90
N ASP A 148 -2.30 12.07 -9.85
CA ASP A 148 -3.27 13.15 -10.00
C ASP A 148 -4.65 12.57 -10.24
N TYR A 149 -5.40 12.35 -9.17
CA TYR A 149 -6.81 11.94 -9.24
C TYR A 149 -7.76 13.14 -9.17
N SER A 150 -7.31 14.36 -9.42
CA SER A 150 -8.16 15.57 -9.33
C SER A 150 -9.29 15.57 -10.36
N TYR A 151 -9.17 14.78 -11.42
CA TYR A 151 -10.21 14.57 -12.44
C TYR A 151 -11.39 13.70 -11.95
N SER A 152 -11.18 12.87 -10.92
CA SER A 152 -12.21 11.96 -10.41
C SER A 152 -13.23 12.70 -9.53
N LYS A 153 -14.52 12.36 -9.66
CA LYS A 153 -15.56 12.83 -8.72
C LYS A 153 -15.39 12.25 -7.30
N PHE A 154 -14.61 11.18 -7.17
CA PHE A 154 -14.26 10.52 -5.92
C PHE A 154 -12.84 10.86 -5.45
N SER A 155 -12.29 11.97 -5.96
CA SER A 155 -11.00 12.51 -5.53
C SER A 155 -11.01 12.85 -4.04
N PHE A 156 -9.98 12.43 -3.32
CA PHE A 156 -9.79 12.70 -1.90
C PHE A 156 -8.36 13.20 -1.62
N ALA A 157 -8.13 13.79 -0.44
CA ALA A 157 -6.83 14.32 0.00
C ALA A 157 -6.14 15.23 -1.04
N GLY A 158 -6.91 16.13 -1.67
CA GLY A 158 -6.38 17.07 -2.65
C GLY A 158 -5.99 16.48 -4.00
N GLY A 159 -6.51 15.30 -4.37
CA GLY A 159 -6.13 14.63 -5.61
C GLY A 159 -5.17 13.46 -5.43
N ASN A 160 -4.74 13.19 -4.20
CA ASN A 160 -3.79 12.11 -3.92
C ASN A 160 -4.43 10.72 -3.97
N CYS A 161 -5.74 10.63 -3.75
CA CYS A 161 -6.45 9.35 -3.72
C CYS A 161 -7.72 9.38 -4.58
N ASN A 162 -8.09 8.22 -5.14
CA ASN A 162 -9.38 8.00 -5.78
C ASN A 162 -10.21 6.98 -4.99
N LEU A 163 -11.28 7.42 -4.32
CA LEU A 163 -12.12 6.54 -3.51
C LEU A 163 -12.94 5.55 -4.35
N ALA A 164 -12.99 5.72 -5.67
CA ALA A 164 -13.62 4.77 -6.58
C ALA A 164 -12.90 3.40 -6.59
N MET A 165 -11.60 3.38 -6.26
CA MET A 165 -10.74 2.20 -6.36
C MET A 165 -10.95 1.16 -5.23
N VAL A 166 -12.05 1.27 -4.49
CA VAL A 166 -12.31 0.43 -3.31
C VAL A 166 -12.38 -1.05 -3.67
N VAL A 167 -12.95 -1.40 -4.83
CA VAL A 167 -13.10 -2.80 -5.25
C VAL A 167 -11.75 -3.39 -5.61
N GLU A 168 -10.93 -2.64 -6.33
CA GLU A 168 -9.57 -2.97 -6.73
C GLU A 168 -8.69 -3.22 -5.51
N TRP A 169 -8.80 -2.36 -4.49
CA TRP A 169 -8.07 -2.53 -3.23
C TRP A 169 -8.56 -3.71 -2.39
N LEU A 170 -9.85 -4.04 -2.42
CA LEU A 170 -10.36 -5.28 -1.80
C LEU A 170 -9.83 -6.53 -2.52
N VAL A 171 -9.82 -6.52 -3.86
CA VAL A 171 -9.26 -7.62 -4.66
C VAL A 171 -7.76 -7.76 -4.40
N PHE A 172 -7.04 -6.64 -4.31
CA PHE A 172 -5.62 -6.64 -3.95
C PHE A 172 -5.40 -7.23 -2.55
N GLY A 173 -6.16 -6.79 -1.55
CA GLY A 173 -6.12 -7.35 -0.19
C GLY A 173 -6.37 -8.86 -0.17
N LEU A 174 -7.36 -9.32 -0.94
CA LEU A 174 -7.65 -10.75 -1.08
C LEU A 174 -6.48 -11.52 -1.74
N ALA A 175 -5.88 -10.98 -2.79
CA ALA A 175 -4.72 -11.57 -3.44
C ALA A 175 -3.52 -11.64 -2.48
N LEU A 176 -3.34 -10.63 -1.62
CA LEU A 176 -2.30 -10.67 -0.62
C LEU A 176 -2.53 -11.79 0.39
N GLU A 177 -3.73 -11.86 0.97
CA GLU A 177 -4.06 -12.89 1.97
C GLU A 177 -4.01 -14.30 1.38
N ARG A 178 -4.49 -14.51 0.15
CA ARG A 178 -4.65 -15.86 -0.42
C ARG A 178 -3.49 -16.35 -1.26
N ILE A 179 -2.63 -15.44 -1.74
CA ILE A 179 -1.54 -15.79 -2.65
C ILE A 179 -0.20 -15.33 -2.08
N TYR A 180 -0.06 -14.03 -1.81
CA TYR A 180 1.23 -13.46 -1.44
C TYR A 180 1.77 -14.03 -0.11
N TRP A 181 0.98 -13.94 0.96
CA TRP A 181 1.37 -14.39 2.29
C TRP A 181 1.63 -15.90 2.40
N PRO A 182 0.75 -16.79 1.92
CA PRO A 182 0.98 -18.22 2.05
C PRO A 182 2.07 -18.75 1.10
N PHE A 183 2.29 -18.13 -0.06
CA PHE A 183 3.11 -18.75 -1.11
C PHE A 183 4.33 -17.94 -1.52
N ILE A 184 4.21 -16.62 -1.60
CA ILE A 184 5.31 -15.76 -2.08
C ILE A 184 6.28 -15.45 -0.94
N VAL A 185 5.77 -15.03 0.21
CA VAL A 185 6.60 -14.67 1.37
C VAL A 185 7.51 -15.83 1.84
N PRO A 186 7.01 -17.07 2.00
CA PRO A 186 7.88 -18.19 2.39
C PRO A 186 9.02 -18.46 1.42
N VAL A 187 8.80 -18.31 0.11
CA VAL A 187 9.85 -18.49 -0.91
C VAL A 187 10.98 -17.49 -0.71
N PHE A 188 10.63 -16.22 -0.48
CA PHE A 188 11.62 -15.17 -0.20
C PHE A 188 12.36 -15.39 1.12
N GLU A 189 11.72 -16.04 2.09
CA GLU A 189 12.31 -16.33 3.41
C GLU A 189 13.02 -17.70 3.48
N GLY A 190 13.08 -18.43 2.37
CA GLY A 190 13.66 -19.78 2.34
C GLY A 190 12.86 -20.82 3.14
N ARG A 191 11.59 -20.56 3.43
CA ARG A 191 10.66 -21.44 4.14
C ARG A 191 9.84 -22.28 3.16
N SER A 192 9.37 -23.45 3.61
CA SER A 192 8.50 -24.28 2.78
C SER A 192 7.09 -23.68 2.64
N VAL A 193 6.52 -23.82 1.45
CA VAL A 193 5.27 -23.21 0.98
C VAL A 193 4.01 -23.64 1.79
N GLY A 194 4.13 -24.67 2.64
CA GLY A 194 3.04 -25.14 3.52
C GLY A 194 3.04 -24.56 4.94
N VAL A 195 4.15 -24.00 5.41
CA VAL A 195 4.25 -23.46 6.78
C VAL A 195 3.53 -22.11 6.90
N GLY A 196 3.60 -21.28 5.85
CA GLY A 196 2.91 -19.99 5.82
C GLY A 196 1.38 -20.15 5.89
N ALA A 197 0.80 -21.10 5.17
CA ALA A 197 -0.66 -21.31 5.19
C ALA A 197 -1.20 -21.61 6.60
N ALA A 198 -0.49 -22.43 7.38
CA ALA A 198 -0.87 -22.74 8.75
C ALA A 198 -0.66 -21.54 9.70
N GLU A 199 0.44 -20.81 9.57
CA GLU A 199 0.73 -19.62 10.38
C GLU A 199 -0.25 -18.46 10.13
N TYR A 200 -0.81 -18.38 8.92
CA TYR A 200 -1.77 -17.34 8.54
C TYR A 200 -3.24 -17.80 8.58
N GLY A 201 -3.53 -19.01 9.09
CA GLY A 201 -4.91 -19.50 9.26
C GLY A 201 -5.64 -19.79 7.95
N ILE A 202 -4.90 -20.15 6.90
CA ILE A 202 -5.45 -20.49 5.59
C ILE A 202 -5.61 -22.01 5.54
N TRP A 203 -6.77 -22.47 5.98
CA TRP A 203 -7.22 -23.86 5.81
C TRP A 203 -8.04 -23.95 4.51
N PHE A 204 -7.63 -24.85 3.61
CA PHE A 204 -8.35 -25.18 2.37
C PHE A 204 -9.58 -26.05 2.64
#